data_AF-A0A7S3PG07-F1
#
_entry.id   AF-A0A7S3PG07-F1
#
_cell.length_a   1.000
_cell.length_b   1.000
_cell.length_c   1.000
_cell.angle_alpha   90.00
_cell.angle_beta   90.00
_cell.angle_gamma   90.00
#
_symmetry.space_group_name_H-M   'P 1'
#
loop_
_entity.id
_entity.type
_entity.pdbx_description
1 polymer ?
#
loop_
_entity_poly.entity_id
_entity_poly.type
_entity_poly.pdbx_seq_one_letter_code
_entity_poly.pdbx_strand_id
1 'polypeptide(L)'
;MSSIRKSLSRSLLGSGSQKRIRKSASTQSMTEAMRNELTGKRSKKSRKRLRWRTKYDSLTPQQVKHFAEYDQKKLPLKYKYKELENILVTLTSIYENGEIRIKKDGYTSFDLEKAIEKVDHALRMHKNFKAREKLKWEHWDKKQQARNKVALEKMQTIVPKKLKSMTEEQLSKKFNLDLARRFHRQPCFRMYHMPLEETSKLHPSDLKHRYYFNGLDITEMRALYEATTGLKKDWRKKLRDKLFEMTTKEKDGTLEDRDRENPAYKSTRTIDDVKNKSAASKRPSYMRPAVTKNEVEMEQVWKARERRASTNTVVVERKNSLTYTDEEEREIAELAVKALEMIDNTDINEDNPEFQETLRRLSAFSSTLSDTSDYDLDDIDSNSIGSESDYDCEDYPI
;
A
#
# COMPACT_ATOMS: atom_id res chain seq x y z
N MET A 1 -22.55 64.00 -51.82
CA MET A 1 -21.76 62.98 -52.53
C MET A 1 -22.36 61.63 -52.17
N SER A 2 -23.29 61.08 -52.98
CA SER A 2 -23.02 60.12 -54.08
C SER A 2 -22.26 58.89 -53.56
N SER A 3 -22.84 57.70 -53.39
CA SER A 3 -23.34 56.80 -54.45
C SER A 3 -24.24 55.72 -53.81
N ILE A 4 -25.54 55.63 -54.08
CA ILE A 4 -26.25 54.99 -55.21
C ILE A 4 -26.26 53.43 -55.19
N ARG A 5 -27.50 52.96 -55.00
CA ARG A 5 -28.14 51.64 -55.16
C ARG A 5 -27.71 50.79 -56.38
N LYS A 6 -27.82 49.46 -56.22
CA LYS A 6 -28.43 48.44 -57.13
C LYS A 6 -28.18 47.06 -56.47
N SER A 7 -29.04 46.04 -56.46
CA SER A 7 -30.32 45.78 -57.12
C SER A 7 -30.95 44.54 -56.46
N LEU A 8 -32.24 44.64 -56.11
CA LEU A 8 -33.13 43.50 -55.89
C LEU A 8 -33.62 42.97 -57.24
N SER A 9 -33.94 41.67 -57.26
CA SER A 9 -34.98 40.96 -58.03
C SER A 9 -34.57 39.96 -59.13
N ARG A 10 -35.29 38.82 -59.07
CA ARG A 10 -35.51 37.72 -60.04
C ARG A 10 -34.65 36.45 -59.89
N SER A 11 -35.20 35.43 -59.23
CA SER A 11 -36.07 34.48 -59.95
C SER A 11 -36.86 33.59 -58.97
N LEU A 12 -38.17 33.74 -59.06
CA LEU A 12 -39.13 32.68 -58.78
C LEU A 12 -39.06 31.72 -59.97
N LEU A 13 -38.82 30.43 -59.74
CA LEU A 13 -39.43 29.29 -60.44
C LEU A 13 -38.76 27.97 -59.99
N GLY A 14 -39.57 27.08 -59.40
CA GLY A 14 -39.51 25.64 -59.66
C GLY A 14 -38.36 24.82 -59.06
N SER A 15 -38.63 24.14 -57.94
CA SER A 15 -38.52 22.67 -57.90
C SER A 15 -38.91 22.14 -56.52
N GLY A 16 -40.19 21.85 -56.36
CA GLY A 16 -40.60 20.87 -55.37
C GLY A 16 -40.11 19.49 -55.82
N SER A 17 -39.22 18.85 -55.05
CA SER A 17 -39.06 17.38 -54.97
C SER A 17 -37.90 16.96 -54.06
N GLN A 18 -37.98 17.16 -52.74
CA GLN A 18 -37.10 16.45 -51.79
C GLN A 18 -37.75 16.12 -50.44
N LYS A 19 -39.06 15.81 -50.42
CA LYS A 19 -39.78 15.37 -49.20
C LYS A 19 -40.30 13.92 -49.25
N ARG A 20 -39.72 13.05 -50.08
CA ARG A 20 -40.13 11.64 -50.19
C ARG A 20 -38.98 10.61 -50.15
N ILE A 21 -37.92 10.79 -49.35
CA ILE A 21 -36.98 9.68 -49.03
C ILE A 21 -36.47 9.75 -47.57
N ARG A 22 -37.37 9.92 -46.59
CA ARG A 22 -37.03 9.76 -45.15
C ARG A 22 -38.00 8.87 -44.38
N LYS A 23 -38.89 8.14 -45.05
CA LYS A 23 -39.79 7.17 -44.42
C LYS A 23 -39.34 5.70 -44.53
N SER A 24 -38.31 5.38 -45.32
CA SER A 24 -37.79 4.00 -45.45
C SER A 24 -36.69 3.64 -44.44
N ALA A 25 -35.90 4.63 -43.97
CA ALA A 25 -34.85 4.37 -42.97
C ALA A 25 -35.43 4.12 -41.55
N SER A 26 -36.58 4.70 -41.23
CA SER A 26 -37.23 4.53 -39.92
C SER A 26 -37.89 3.16 -39.78
N THR A 27 -38.52 2.64 -40.83
CA THR A 27 -39.12 1.30 -40.81
C THR A 27 -38.05 0.20 -40.88
N GLN A 28 -36.97 0.39 -41.65
CA GLN A 28 -35.82 -0.54 -41.64
C GLN A 28 -35.15 -0.59 -40.26
N SER A 29 -34.91 0.56 -39.61
CA SER A 29 -34.34 0.61 -38.26
C SER A 29 -35.24 -0.06 -37.19
N MET A 30 -36.56 0.12 -37.27
CA MET A 30 -37.50 -0.56 -36.35
C MET A 30 -37.55 -2.08 -36.58
N THR A 31 -37.57 -2.52 -37.85
CA THR A 31 -37.59 -3.96 -38.17
C THR A 31 -36.28 -4.65 -37.80
N GLU A 32 -35.14 -3.96 -37.91
CA GLU A 32 -33.84 -4.49 -37.52
C GLU A 32 -33.64 -4.50 -35.99
N ALA A 33 -34.20 -3.52 -35.27
CA ALA A 33 -34.27 -3.53 -33.82
C ALA A 33 -35.15 -4.69 -33.29
N MET A 34 -36.34 -4.90 -33.89
CA MET A 34 -37.20 -6.04 -33.54
C MET A 34 -36.57 -7.39 -33.90
N ARG A 35 -35.86 -7.48 -35.04
CA ARG A 35 -35.12 -8.70 -35.43
C ARG A 35 -33.95 -8.99 -34.50
N ASN A 36 -33.26 -7.96 -33.99
CA ASN A 36 -32.18 -8.11 -33.00
C ASN A 36 -32.69 -8.49 -31.60
N GLU A 37 -33.93 -8.13 -31.24
CA GLU A 37 -34.57 -8.63 -30.04
C GLU A 37 -35.01 -10.10 -30.18
N LEU A 38 -35.59 -10.48 -31.32
CA LEU A 38 -36.01 -11.86 -31.60
C LEU A 38 -34.84 -12.85 -31.73
N THR A 39 -33.67 -12.39 -32.21
CA THR A 39 -32.49 -13.25 -32.42
C THR A 39 -31.52 -13.33 -31.23
N GLY A 40 -31.80 -12.63 -30.12
CA GLY A 40 -30.94 -12.64 -28.92
C GLY A 40 -29.55 -11.99 -29.11
N LYS A 41 -29.28 -11.39 -30.28
CA LYS A 41 -28.01 -10.72 -30.62
C LYS A 41 -27.97 -9.29 -30.08
N ARG A 42 -28.17 -9.14 -28.76
CA ARG A 42 -27.92 -7.85 -28.09
C ARG A 42 -26.43 -7.50 -28.20
N SER A 43 -26.12 -6.28 -28.63
CA SER A 43 -24.77 -5.70 -28.60
C SER A 43 -24.12 -5.89 -27.22
N LYS A 44 -22.79 -6.07 -27.16
CA LYS A 44 -22.03 -6.18 -25.90
C LYS A 44 -22.37 -5.04 -24.93
N LYS A 45 -22.59 -3.81 -25.43
CA LYS A 45 -22.96 -2.64 -24.62
C LYS A 45 -24.37 -2.80 -24.01
N SER A 46 -25.34 -3.29 -24.78
CA SER A 46 -26.70 -3.57 -24.30
C SER A 46 -26.76 -4.76 -23.34
N ARG A 47 -25.96 -5.82 -23.56
CA ARG A 47 -25.84 -6.95 -22.62
C ARG A 47 -25.25 -6.49 -21.28
N LYS A 48 -24.25 -5.61 -21.31
CA LYS A 48 -23.65 -5.04 -20.10
C LYS A 48 -24.68 -4.17 -19.35
N ARG A 49 -25.38 -3.27 -20.05
CA ARG A 49 -26.46 -2.45 -19.46
C ARG A 49 -27.61 -3.28 -18.88
N LEU A 50 -28.02 -4.34 -19.57
CA LEU A 50 -29.05 -5.24 -19.07
C LEU A 50 -28.60 -5.98 -17.82
N ARG A 51 -27.36 -6.52 -17.80
CA ARG A 51 -26.79 -7.18 -16.61
C ARG A 51 -26.71 -6.22 -15.42
N TRP A 52 -26.39 -4.95 -15.66
CA TRP A 52 -26.43 -3.93 -14.61
C TRP A 52 -27.86 -3.69 -14.13
N ARG A 53 -28.83 -3.50 -15.03
CA ARG A 53 -30.25 -3.33 -14.65
C ARG A 53 -30.80 -4.52 -13.87
N THR A 54 -30.66 -5.74 -14.37
CA THR A 54 -31.15 -6.95 -13.68
C THR A 54 -30.49 -7.14 -12.31
N LYS A 55 -29.24 -6.69 -12.14
CA LYS A 55 -28.54 -6.72 -10.85
C LYS A 55 -29.06 -5.65 -9.89
N TYR A 56 -29.54 -4.50 -10.38
CA TYR A 56 -30.16 -3.46 -9.55
C TYR A 56 -31.62 -3.80 -9.21
N ASP A 57 -32.36 -4.38 -10.15
CA ASP A 57 -33.76 -4.76 -9.97
C ASP A 57 -33.92 -5.91 -8.96
N SER A 58 -32.87 -6.71 -8.74
CA SER A 58 -32.85 -7.78 -7.73
C SER A 58 -32.45 -7.31 -6.32
N LEU A 59 -32.11 -6.03 -6.13
CA LEU A 59 -31.67 -5.52 -4.82
C LEU A 59 -32.87 -5.04 -3.98
N THR A 60 -32.81 -5.30 -2.69
CA THR A 60 -33.81 -4.76 -1.76
C THR A 60 -33.66 -3.24 -1.63
N PRO A 61 -34.73 -2.50 -1.27
CA PRO A 61 -34.65 -1.04 -1.09
C PRO A 61 -33.53 -0.59 -0.13
N GLN A 62 -33.22 -1.39 0.90
CA GLN A 62 -32.11 -1.12 1.83
C GLN A 62 -30.73 -1.30 1.16
N GLN A 63 -30.56 -2.29 0.29
CA GLN A 63 -29.33 -2.48 -0.47
C GLN A 63 -29.14 -1.38 -1.51
N VAL A 64 -30.21 -0.93 -2.17
CA VAL A 64 -30.18 0.21 -3.09
C VAL A 64 -29.74 1.49 -2.37
N LYS A 65 -30.26 1.73 -1.16
CA LYS A 65 -29.85 2.87 -0.33
C LYS A 65 -28.37 2.77 0.09
N HIS A 66 -27.90 1.59 0.47
CA HIS A 66 -26.49 1.34 0.80
C HIS A 66 -25.56 1.52 -0.41
N PHE A 67 -25.99 1.13 -1.61
CA PHE A 67 -25.24 1.36 -2.86
C PHE A 67 -25.21 2.84 -3.26
N ALA A 68 -26.33 3.56 -3.13
CA ALA A 68 -26.38 4.99 -3.40
C ALA A 68 -25.50 5.80 -2.43
N GLU A 69 -25.49 5.44 -1.14
CA GLU A 69 -24.58 6.02 -0.14
C GLU A 69 -23.11 5.65 -0.40
N TYR A 70 -22.84 4.46 -0.95
CA TYR A 70 -21.50 4.04 -1.36
C TYR A 70 -21.00 4.84 -2.57
N ASP A 71 -21.83 5.07 -3.60
CA ASP A 71 -21.47 5.85 -4.78
C ASP A 71 -21.31 7.35 -4.47
N GLN A 72 -22.17 7.92 -3.60
CA GLN A 72 -21.99 9.30 -3.12
C GLN A 72 -20.68 9.50 -2.35
N LYS A 73 -20.20 8.48 -1.61
CA LYS A 73 -18.88 8.53 -0.94
C LYS A 73 -17.70 8.30 -1.89
N LYS A 74 -17.92 7.73 -3.08
CA LYS A 74 -16.89 7.42 -4.08
C LYS A 74 -16.58 8.60 -5.00
N LEU A 75 -17.56 9.46 -5.26
CA LEU A 75 -17.41 10.72 -6.00
C LEU A 75 -16.30 11.63 -5.42
N PRO A 76 -16.23 11.97 -4.12
CA PRO A 76 -15.17 12.80 -3.57
C PRO A 76 -13.79 12.14 -3.55
N LEU A 77 -13.72 10.80 -3.65
CA LEU A 77 -12.46 10.08 -3.83
C LEU A 77 -11.91 10.28 -5.24
N LYS A 78 -12.76 10.24 -6.28
CA LYS A 78 -12.33 10.44 -7.67
C LYS A 78 -11.69 11.82 -7.89
N TYR A 79 -12.24 12.87 -7.29
CA TYR A 79 -11.67 14.22 -7.36
C TYR A 79 -10.36 14.35 -6.58
N LYS A 80 -10.24 13.70 -5.41
CA LYS A 80 -8.98 13.67 -4.63
C LYS A 80 -7.88 12.82 -5.27
N TYR A 81 -8.26 11.76 -5.99
CA TYR A 81 -7.31 11.00 -6.81
C TYR A 81 -6.80 11.84 -7.97
N LYS A 82 -7.65 12.68 -8.58
CA LYS A 82 -7.23 13.62 -9.63
C LYS A 82 -6.29 14.70 -9.10
N GLU A 83 -6.52 15.25 -7.89
CA GLU A 83 -5.55 16.13 -7.22
C GLU A 83 -4.22 15.44 -6.89
N LEU A 84 -4.27 14.20 -6.39
CA LEU A 84 -3.06 13.43 -6.10
C LEU A 84 -2.33 12.99 -7.38
N GLU A 85 -3.05 12.65 -8.46
CA GLU A 85 -2.49 12.41 -9.80
C GLU A 85 -1.85 13.67 -10.33
N ASN A 86 -2.47 14.84 -10.19
CA ASN A 86 -1.85 16.10 -10.59
C ASN A 86 -0.56 16.36 -9.80
N ILE A 87 -0.57 16.14 -8.47
CA ILE A 87 0.65 16.29 -7.64
C ILE A 87 1.71 15.26 -8.03
N LEU A 88 1.33 14.01 -8.29
CA LEU A 88 2.25 12.96 -8.73
C LEU A 88 2.83 13.27 -10.10
N VAL A 89 2.01 13.66 -11.08
CA VAL A 89 2.43 14.09 -12.43
C VAL A 89 3.37 15.29 -12.34
N THR A 90 3.10 16.26 -11.46
CA THR A 90 4.01 17.38 -11.21
C THR A 90 5.35 16.90 -10.64
N LEU A 91 5.33 15.91 -9.74
CA LEU A 91 6.54 15.35 -9.14
C LEU A 91 7.32 14.45 -10.12
N THR A 92 6.65 13.66 -10.97
CA THR A 92 7.31 12.85 -12.01
C THR A 92 7.85 13.73 -13.14
N SER A 93 7.15 14.80 -13.55
CA SER A 93 7.71 15.75 -14.52
C SER A 93 8.94 16.50 -13.99
N ILE A 94 9.07 16.63 -12.67
CA ILE A 94 10.27 17.18 -12.02
C ILE A 94 11.42 16.15 -12.01
N TYR A 95 11.11 14.86 -11.92
CA TYR A 95 12.10 13.78 -11.83
C TYR A 95 12.60 13.30 -13.21
N GLU A 96 11.70 13.17 -14.19
CA GLU A 96 12.00 12.65 -15.54
C GLU A 96 12.80 13.65 -16.38
N ASN A 97 12.75 14.94 -16.05
CA ASN A 97 13.50 15.98 -16.75
C ASN A 97 14.98 16.11 -16.36
N GLY A 98 15.54 15.18 -15.56
CA GLY A 98 16.97 14.79 -15.48
C GLY A 98 18.06 15.83 -15.18
N GLU A 99 17.95 17.05 -15.68
CA GLU A 99 18.70 18.22 -15.31
C GLU A 99 17.75 19.22 -14.65
N ILE A 100 17.70 19.17 -13.32
CA ILE A 100 17.33 20.37 -12.58
C ILE A 100 18.47 21.37 -12.79
N ARG A 101 18.42 22.11 -13.90
CA ARG A 101 18.87 23.49 -13.89
C ARG A 101 17.94 24.19 -12.89
N ILE A 102 18.30 24.22 -11.58
CA ILE A 102 17.72 25.14 -10.59
C ILE A 102 18.15 26.55 -11.03
N LYS A 103 17.61 27.02 -12.15
CA LYS A 103 17.75 28.37 -12.67
C LYS A 103 16.51 28.67 -13.50
N LYS A 104 15.38 28.90 -12.81
CA LYS A 104 14.52 30.06 -13.12
C LYS A 104 13.46 30.40 -12.07
N ASP A 105 12.98 29.45 -11.26
CA ASP A 105 11.80 29.72 -10.41
C ASP A 105 12.06 29.74 -8.89
N GLY A 106 13.32 29.80 -8.44
CA GLY A 106 13.67 30.19 -7.07
C GLY A 106 13.29 29.22 -5.93
N TYR A 107 12.79 28.01 -6.22
CA TYR A 107 12.56 27.01 -5.18
C TYR A 107 13.88 26.34 -4.76
N THR A 108 14.19 26.43 -3.47
CA THR A 108 15.36 25.78 -2.87
C THR A 108 15.08 24.30 -2.59
N SER A 109 16.11 23.45 -2.48
CA SER A 109 15.97 22.05 -2.02
C SER A 109 15.12 21.94 -0.74
N PHE A 110 15.26 22.93 0.13
CA PHE A 110 14.50 23.07 1.37
C PHE A 110 12.99 23.26 1.13
N ASP A 111 12.59 24.00 0.11
CA ASP A 111 11.18 24.19 -0.23
C ASP A 111 10.54 22.90 -0.74
N LEU A 112 11.31 22.08 -1.47
CA LEU A 112 10.87 20.78 -1.96
C LEU A 112 10.69 19.78 -0.81
N GLU A 113 11.64 19.69 0.11
CA GLU A 113 11.54 18.86 1.33
C GLU A 113 10.30 19.25 2.15
N LYS A 114 10.11 20.56 2.37
CA LYS A 114 8.94 21.09 3.09
C LYS A 114 7.62 20.79 2.36
N ALA A 115 7.61 20.78 1.02
CA ALA A 115 6.43 20.39 0.24
C ALA A 115 6.13 18.89 0.38
N ILE A 116 7.16 18.04 0.32
CA ILE A 116 7.04 16.59 0.53
C ILE A 116 6.53 16.29 1.95
N GLU A 117 7.06 16.94 2.98
CA GLU A 117 6.59 16.80 4.36
C GLU A 117 5.11 17.18 4.52
N LYS A 118 4.64 18.24 3.85
CA LYS A 118 3.22 18.63 3.86
C LYS A 118 2.34 17.57 3.20
N VAL A 119 2.77 17.01 2.07
CA VAL A 119 2.02 15.96 1.36
C VAL A 119 1.96 14.68 2.20
N ASP A 120 3.09 14.24 2.76
CA ASP A 120 3.14 13.08 3.67
C ASP A 120 2.24 13.29 4.90
N HIS A 121 2.29 14.48 5.50
CA HIS A 121 1.41 14.84 6.61
C HIS A 121 -0.08 14.75 6.21
N ALA A 122 -0.45 15.31 5.05
CA ALA A 122 -1.82 15.25 4.54
C ALA A 122 -2.28 13.80 4.28
N LEU A 123 -1.41 12.96 3.71
CA LEU A 123 -1.66 11.54 3.49
C LEU A 123 -1.85 10.79 4.81
N ARG A 124 -1.00 11.02 5.81
CA ARG A 124 -1.11 10.41 7.15
C ARG A 124 -2.38 10.83 7.89
N MET A 125 -2.86 12.05 7.64
CA MET A 125 -4.10 12.55 8.23
C MET A 125 -5.36 12.03 7.53
N HIS A 126 -5.24 11.52 6.30
CA HIS A 126 -6.36 11.00 5.52
C HIS A 126 -7.05 9.79 6.18
N LYS A 127 -8.39 9.79 6.20
CA LYS A 127 -9.20 8.75 6.86
C LYS A 127 -8.89 7.33 6.35
N ASN A 128 -8.69 7.17 5.04
CA ASN A 128 -8.37 5.87 4.44
C ASN A 128 -6.99 5.36 4.85
N PHE A 129 -6.02 6.25 5.05
CA PHE A 129 -4.68 5.86 5.52
C PHE A 129 -4.78 5.34 6.96
N LYS A 130 -5.43 6.11 7.85
CA LYS A 130 -5.67 5.71 9.25
C LYS A 130 -6.44 4.39 9.36
N ALA A 131 -7.44 4.18 8.51
CA ALA A 131 -8.21 2.93 8.48
C ALA A 131 -7.35 1.72 8.03
N ARG A 132 -6.53 1.88 6.99
CA ARG A 132 -5.61 0.84 6.52
C ARG A 132 -4.56 0.48 7.57
N GLU A 133 -3.94 1.49 8.18
CA GLU A 133 -2.99 1.28 9.28
C GLU A 133 -3.65 0.57 10.47
N LYS A 134 -4.85 1.00 10.87
CA LYS A 134 -5.60 0.33 11.95
C LYS A 134 -5.84 -1.15 11.64
N LEU A 135 -6.31 -1.48 10.43
CA LEU A 135 -6.55 -2.87 10.01
C LEU A 135 -5.26 -3.69 9.97
N LYS A 136 -4.15 -3.11 9.49
CA LYS A 136 -2.82 -3.75 9.50
C LYS A 136 -2.42 -4.13 10.92
N TRP A 137 -2.55 -3.21 11.87
CA TRP A 137 -2.22 -3.47 13.27
C TRP A 137 -3.17 -4.46 13.94
N GLU A 138 -4.48 -4.34 13.72
CA GLU A 138 -5.47 -5.31 14.22
C GLU A 138 -5.18 -6.74 13.72
N HIS A 139 -4.79 -6.87 12.45
CA HIS A 139 -4.41 -8.16 11.87
C HIS A 139 -3.13 -8.70 12.51
N TRP A 140 -2.11 -7.86 12.66
CA TRP A 140 -0.86 -8.26 13.32
C TRP A 140 -1.07 -8.66 14.78
N ASP A 141 -1.87 -7.89 15.54
CA ASP A 141 -2.21 -8.15 16.93
C ASP A 141 -2.89 -9.52 17.07
N LYS A 142 -3.89 -9.80 16.22
CA LYS A 142 -4.56 -11.12 16.19
C LYS A 142 -3.59 -12.26 15.91
N LYS A 143 -2.66 -12.07 14.96
CA LYS A 143 -1.66 -13.09 14.61
C LYS A 143 -0.66 -13.35 15.73
N GLN A 144 -0.27 -12.33 16.49
CA GLN A 144 0.72 -12.48 17.58
C GLN A 144 0.09 -12.84 18.93
N GLN A 145 -1.22 -12.64 19.12
CA GLN A 145 -1.90 -12.79 20.42
C GLN A 145 -1.60 -14.11 21.13
N ALA A 146 -1.68 -15.25 20.43
CA ALA A 146 -1.42 -16.55 21.04
C ALA A 146 0.02 -16.68 21.57
N ARG A 147 1.01 -16.21 20.79
CA ARG A 147 2.42 -16.23 21.21
C ARG A 147 2.69 -15.28 22.36
N ASN A 148 2.02 -14.12 22.37
CA ASN A 148 2.16 -13.13 23.42
C ASN A 148 1.62 -13.64 24.76
N LYS A 149 0.48 -14.34 24.75
CA LYS A 149 -0.08 -15.00 25.94
C LYS A 149 0.84 -16.07 26.51
N VAL A 150 1.34 -16.97 25.66
CA VAL A 150 2.30 -18.01 26.08
C VAL A 150 3.58 -17.38 26.67
N ALA A 151 4.07 -16.30 26.05
CA ALA A 151 5.22 -15.58 26.57
C ALA A 151 4.93 -14.95 27.93
N LEU A 152 3.74 -14.35 28.12
CA LEU A 152 3.34 -13.78 29.41
C LEU A 152 3.26 -14.84 30.51
N GLU A 153 2.60 -15.96 30.26
CA GLU A 153 2.48 -17.08 31.21
C GLU A 153 3.87 -17.58 31.63
N LYS A 154 4.74 -17.82 30.65
CA LYS A 154 6.14 -18.22 30.88
C LYS A 154 6.88 -17.21 31.75
N MET A 155 6.80 -15.92 31.41
CA MET A 155 7.50 -14.87 32.15
C MET A 155 6.92 -14.68 33.56
N GLN A 156 5.62 -14.88 33.76
CA GLN A 156 4.99 -14.84 35.08
C GLN A 156 5.45 -15.99 35.99
N THR A 157 5.77 -17.16 35.42
CA THR A 157 6.36 -18.28 36.17
C THR A 157 7.79 -17.96 36.64
N ILE A 158 8.60 -17.35 35.76
CA ILE A 158 10.02 -17.08 36.04
C ILE A 158 10.17 -15.87 36.97
N VAL A 159 9.42 -14.79 36.72
CA VAL A 159 9.55 -13.52 37.45
C VAL A 159 8.78 -13.59 38.77
N PRO A 160 9.43 -13.32 39.92
CA PRO A 160 8.74 -13.31 41.21
C PRO A 160 7.65 -12.23 41.33
N LYS A 161 6.50 -12.57 41.93
CA LYS A 161 5.40 -11.62 42.17
C LYS A 161 5.82 -10.41 43.02
N LYS A 162 6.72 -10.58 44.00
CA LYS A 162 7.15 -9.53 44.94
C LYS A 162 8.45 -8.83 44.51
N LEU A 163 8.68 -8.67 43.20
CA LEU A 163 9.93 -8.11 42.67
C LEU A 163 10.23 -6.68 43.18
N LYS A 164 9.19 -5.87 43.46
CA LYS A 164 9.36 -4.48 43.96
C LYS A 164 10.09 -4.40 45.31
N SER A 165 9.94 -5.41 46.16
CA SER A 165 10.46 -5.40 47.53
C SER A 165 11.74 -6.20 47.71
N MET A 166 12.18 -6.93 46.69
CA MET A 166 13.35 -7.80 46.77
C MET A 166 14.63 -7.06 46.38
N THR A 167 15.67 -7.21 47.18
CA THR A 167 17.02 -6.73 46.84
C THR A 167 17.71 -7.70 45.88
N GLU A 168 18.77 -7.24 45.20
CA GLU A 168 19.59 -8.09 44.32
C GLU A 168 20.11 -9.34 45.05
N GLU A 169 20.55 -9.18 46.30
CA GLU A 169 21.04 -10.29 47.16
C GLU A 169 19.95 -11.31 47.48
N GLN A 170 18.70 -10.87 47.65
CA GLN A 170 17.58 -11.79 47.87
C GLN A 170 17.19 -12.54 46.59
N LEU A 171 17.39 -11.92 45.43
CA LEU A 171 17.17 -12.55 44.13
C LEU A 171 18.28 -13.54 43.78
N SER A 172 19.55 -13.22 44.07
CA SER A 172 20.70 -14.11 43.80
C SER A 172 20.67 -15.39 44.63
N LYS A 173 20.01 -15.38 45.79
CA LYS A 173 19.74 -16.61 46.58
C LYS A 173 18.76 -17.56 45.90
N LYS A 174 17.92 -17.08 44.97
CA LYS A 174 16.88 -17.87 44.29
C LYS A 174 17.16 -18.14 42.82
N PHE A 175 17.92 -17.26 42.18
CA PHE A 175 18.19 -17.28 40.75
C PHE A 175 19.68 -17.10 40.49
N ASN A 176 20.12 -17.42 39.27
CA ASN A 176 21.46 -17.06 38.83
C ASN A 176 21.69 -15.54 38.99
N LEU A 177 22.90 -15.14 39.38
CA LEU A 177 23.33 -13.77 39.59
C LEU A 177 23.01 -12.87 38.39
N ASP A 178 23.20 -13.36 37.17
CA ASP A 178 22.90 -12.59 35.95
C ASP A 178 21.41 -12.29 35.81
N LEU A 179 20.56 -13.28 36.14
CA LEU A 179 19.11 -13.12 36.10
C LEU A 179 18.61 -12.21 37.22
N ALA A 180 19.17 -12.35 38.43
CA ALA A 180 18.89 -11.48 39.56
C ALA A 180 19.22 -10.01 39.23
N ARG A 181 20.40 -9.76 38.65
CA ARG A 181 20.82 -8.44 38.15
C ARG A 181 19.88 -7.92 37.08
N ARG A 182 19.49 -8.75 36.11
CA ARG A 182 18.56 -8.37 35.05
C ARG A 182 17.20 -7.95 35.63
N PHE A 183 16.64 -8.75 36.54
CA PHE A 183 15.37 -8.43 37.20
C PHE A 183 15.43 -7.16 38.05
N HIS A 184 16.54 -6.92 38.73
CA HIS A 184 16.73 -5.72 39.52
C HIS A 184 16.88 -4.47 38.64
N ARG A 185 17.67 -4.56 37.56
CA ARG A 185 17.98 -3.44 36.64
C ARG A 185 16.81 -3.03 35.75
N GLN A 186 15.86 -3.92 35.47
CA GLN A 186 14.76 -3.69 34.54
C GLN A 186 13.40 -3.65 35.27
N PRO A 187 12.93 -2.46 35.68
CA PRO A 187 11.68 -2.34 36.46
C PRO A 187 10.42 -2.73 35.66
N CYS A 188 10.49 -2.76 34.32
CA CYS A 188 9.40 -3.18 33.44
C CYS A 188 8.90 -4.60 33.72
N PHE A 189 9.74 -5.51 34.24
CA PHE A 189 9.30 -6.85 34.65
C PHE A 189 8.25 -6.87 35.76
N ARG A 190 8.19 -5.80 36.56
CA ARG A 190 7.14 -5.66 37.61
C ARG A 190 5.75 -5.58 36.98
N MET A 191 5.64 -5.15 35.72
CA MET A 191 4.36 -4.98 35.03
C MET A 191 3.71 -6.33 34.67
N TYR A 192 4.45 -7.44 34.65
CA TYR A 192 3.89 -8.76 34.34
C TYR A 192 2.86 -9.24 35.36
N HIS A 193 3.01 -8.81 36.61
CA HIS A 193 2.12 -9.17 37.72
C HIS A 193 1.28 -7.99 38.21
N MET A 194 1.43 -6.82 37.60
CA MET A 194 0.73 -5.61 38.02
C MET A 194 -0.72 -5.65 37.52
N PRO A 195 -1.73 -5.43 38.38
CA PRO A 195 -3.12 -5.40 37.94
C PRO A 195 -3.36 -4.20 37.01
N LEU A 196 -4.35 -4.33 36.12
CA LEU A 196 -4.69 -3.31 35.13
C LEU A 196 -5.01 -1.95 35.80
N GLU A 197 -5.65 -1.98 36.97
CA GLU A 197 -5.98 -0.79 37.76
C GLU A 197 -4.73 -0.01 38.21
N GLU A 198 -3.66 -0.70 38.60
CA GLU A 198 -2.41 -0.04 38.98
C GLU A 198 -1.65 0.46 37.76
N THR A 199 -1.57 -0.35 36.70
CA THR A 199 -0.88 0.06 35.47
C THR A 199 -1.51 1.32 34.86
N SER A 200 -2.84 1.43 34.85
CA SER A 200 -3.56 2.60 34.31
C SER A 200 -3.29 3.90 35.08
N LYS A 201 -2.97 3.80 36.39
CA LYS A 201 -2.62 4.95 37.25
C LYS A 201 -1.18 5.42 37.07
N LEU A 202 -0.32 4.66 36.38
CA LEU A 202 1.08 5.05 36.16
C LEU A 202 1.18 6.37 35.40
N HIS A 203 2.06 7.25 35.85
CA HIS A 203 2.30 8.53 35.18
C HIS A 203 2.99 8.31 33.81
N PRO A 204 2.73 9.10 32.74
CA PRO A 204 3.38 8.90 31.45
C PRO A 204 4.91 9.01 31.53
N SER A 205 5.41 9.87 32.44
CA SER A 205 6.85 10.03 32.70
C SER A 205 7.46 8.74 33.27
N ASP A 206 6.78 8.08 34.22
CA ASP A 206 7.26 6.81 34.78
C ASP A 206 7.36 5.72 33.72
N LEU A 207 6.37 5.65 32.82
CA LEU A 207 6.40 4.72 31.69
C LEU A 207 7.59 4.98 30.75
N LYS A 208 7.96 6.25 30.55
CA LYS A 208 9.08 6.64 29.68
C LYS A 208 10.44 6.37 30.32
N HIS A 209 10.59 6.65 31.62
CA HIS A 209 11.90 6.64 32.29
C HIS A 209 12.12 5.39 33.15
N ARG A 210 11.16 5.06 34.02
CA ARG A 210 11.29 3.95 34.98
C ARG A 210 10.97 2.60 34.36
N TYR A 211 9.91 2.52 33.56
CA TYR A 211 9.48 1.30 32.89
C TYR A 211 9.92 1.26 31.42
N TYR A 212 11.13 1.76 31.16
CA TYR A 212 11.72 1.69 29.85
C TYR A 212 12.03 0.23 29.47
N PHE A 213 11.90 -0.10 28.19
CA PHE A 213 11.90 -1.50 27.70
C PHE A 213 13.05 -1.79 26.71
N ASN A 214 14.14 -1.04 26.80
CA ASN A 214 15.33 -1.33 25.99
C ASN A 214 16.14 -2.50 26.55
N GLY A 215 16.73 -3.28 25.64
CA GLY A 215 17.53 -4.46 25.97
C GLY A 215 16.69 -5.67 26.42
N LEU A 216 15.37 -5.62 26.19
CA LEU A 216 14.51 -6.77 26.37
C LEU A 216 14.60 -7.70 25.17
N ASP A 217 14.58 -9.00 25.44
CA ASP A 217 14.50 -10.01 24.39
C ASP A 217 13.08 -10.11 23.79
N ILE A 218 12.94 -10.84 22.68
CA ILE A 218 11.65 -10.97 22.00
C ILE A 218 10.57 -11.63 22.88
N THR A 219 10.94 -12.53 23.81
CA THR A 219 9.98 -13.20 24.70
C THR A 219 9.48 -12.25 25.78
N GLU A 220 10.39 -11.49 26.38
CA GLU A 220 10.12 -10.44 27.36
C GLU A 220 9.26 -9.32 26.76
N MET A 221 9.55 -8.91 25.53
CA MET A 221 8.77 -7.90 24.79
C MET A 221 7.35 -8.38 24.50
N ARG A 222 7.19 -9.64 24.07
CA ARG A 222 5.87 -10.28 23.88
C ARG A 222 5.07 -10.31 25.18
N ALA A 223 5.70 -10.74 26.27
CA ALA A 223 5.09 -10.78 27.60
C ALA A 223 4.67 -9.37 28.06
N LEU A 224 5.56 -8.38 27.90
CA LEU A 224 5.28 -6.99 28.28
C LEU A 224 4.12 -6.42 27.47
N TYR A 225 4.05 -6.69 26.18
CA TYR A 225 2.98 -6.20 25.31
C TYR A 225 1.60 -6.76 25.68
N GLU A 226 1.53 -8.02 26.11
CA GLU A 226 0.29 -8.65 26.58
C GLU A 226 -0.11 -8.10 27.97
N ALA A 227 0.84 -8.04 28.91
CA ALA A 227 0.61 -7.54 30.28
C ALA A 227 0.12 -6.09 30.31
N THR A 228 0.51 -5.30 29.31
CA THR A 228 0.19 -3.87 29.23
C THR A 228 -1.06 -3.56 28.41
N THR A 229 -1.95 -4.54 28.29
CA THR A 229 -3.19 -4.37 27.54
C THR A 229 -4.11 -3.34 28.20
N GLY A 230 -4.26 -2.17 27.57
CA GLY A 230 -5.07 -1.06 28.08
C GLY A 230 -4.26 0.13 28.60
N LEU A 231 -2.93 0.05 28.59
CA LEU A 231 -2.07 1.18 28.91
C LEU A 231 -2.16 2.34 27.90
N LYS A 232 -1.56 3.46 28.29
CA LYS A 232 -1.47 4.70 27.50
C LYS A 232 -1.05 4.38 26.07
N LYS A 233 -1.87 4.84 25.12
CA LYS A 233 -1.79 4.50 23.69
C LYS A 233 -0.40 4.78 23.10
N ASP A 234 0.23 5.89 23.48
CA ASP A 234 1.51 6.29 22.90
C ASP A 234 2.68 5.39 23.35
N TRP A 235 2.72 5.02 24.63
CA TRP A 235 3.76 4.12 25.13
C TRP A 235 3.57 2.72 24.54
N ARG A 236 2.32 2.24 24.50
CA ARG A 236 2.01 0.94 23.89
C ARG A 236 2.30 0.93 22.39
N LYS A 237 2.08 2.03 21.68
CA LYS A 237 2.44 2.17 20.26
C LYS A 237 3.94 1.96 20.07
N LYS A 238 4.80 2.61 20.87
CA LYS A 238 6.25 2.41 20.80
C LYS A 238 6.66 0.97 21.08
N LEU A 239 6.05 0.35 22.10
CA LEU A 239 6.29 -1.06 22.43
C LEU A 239 5.88 -1.98 21.28
N ARG A 240 4.72 -1.72 20.66
CA ARG A 240 4.21 -2.46 19.50
C ARG A 240 5.11 -2.31 18.29
N ASP A 241 5.53 -1.09 17.98
CA ASP A 241 6.38 -0.80 16.81
C ASP A 241 7.73 -1.52 16.96
N LYS A 242 8.32 -1.52 18.17
CA LYS A 242 9.55 -2.28 18.45
C LYS A 242 9.33 -3.79 18.38
N LEU A 243 8.24 -4.30 18.94
CA LEU A 243 7.90 -5.73 18.85
C LEU A 243 7.62 -6.15 17.40
N PHE A 244 7.01 -5.30 16.59
CA PHE A 244 6.80 -5.53 15.16
C PHE A 244 8.13 -5.68 14.43
N GLU A 245 9.08 -4.77 14.66
CA GLU A 245 10.45 -4.85 14.13
C GLU A 245 11.12 -6.20 14.49
N MET A 246 11.11 -6.56 15.78
CA MET A 246 11.70 -7.82 16.25
C MET A 246 11.01 -9.06 15.65
N THR A 247 9.68 -9.07 15.56
CA THR A 247 8.95 -10.20 14.95
C THR A 247 9.13 -10.29 13.43
N THR A 248 9.55 -9.20 12.78
CA THR A 248 9.90 -9.20 11.35
C THR A 248 11.29 -9.80 11.17
N LYS A 249 12.27 -9.30 11.92
CA LYS A 249 13.62 -9.89 11.99
C LYS A 249 13.62 -11.38 12.40
N GLU A 250 12.75 -11.78 13.34
CA GLU A 250 12.58 -13.19 13.73
C GLU A 250 12.08 -14.06 12.57
N LYS A 251 11.14 -13.55 11.75
CA LYS A 251 10.64 -14.27 10.57
C LYS A 251 11.67 -14.36 9.46
N ASP A 252 12.44 -13.29 9.28
CA ASP A 252 13.48 -13.20 8.26
C ASP A 252 14.76 -13.94 8.66
N GLY A 253 14.85 -14.39 9.92
CA GLY A 253 16.03 -15.07 10.48
C GLY A 253 17.20 -14.13 10.79
N THR A 254 17.01 -12.81 10.63
CA THR A 254 18.00 -11.76 10.86
C THR A 254 17.98 -11.20 12.29
N LEU A 255 17.27 -11.86 13.21
CA LEU A 255 17.22 -11.46 14.61
C LEU A 255 18.58 -11.68 15.29
N GLU A 256 19.15 -10.59 15.79
CA GLU A 256 20.43 -10.57 16.52
C GLU A 256 20.37 -11.44 17.78
N ASP A 257 21.50 -12.04 18.15
CA ASP A 257 21.57 -12.95 19.30
C ASP A 257 21.20 -12.30 20.64
N ARG A 258 21.45 -10.98 20.79
CA ARG A 258 21.04 -10.23 21.98
C ARG A 258 19.52 -10.04 22.12
N ASP A 259 18.80 -10.11 21.00
CA ASP A 259 17.34 -9.96 20.93
C ASP A 259 16.61 -11.31 21.01
N ARG A 260 17.36 -12.42 20.88
CA ARG A 260 16.87 -13.79 21.10
C ARG A 260 16.70 -14.08 22.59
N GLU A 261 16.03 -15.19 22.89
CA GLU A 261 15.79 -15.64 24.27
C GLU A 261 17.09 -15.60 25.10
N ASN A 262 17.08 -14.83 26.18
CA ASN A 262 18.27 -14.64 27.00
C ASN A 262 18.75 -15.99 27.55
N PRO A 263 20.04 -16.35 27.42
CA PRO A 263 20.57 -17.62 27.91
C PRO A 263 20.40 -17.82 29.43
N ALA A 264 20.25 -16.75 30.22
CA ALA A 264 19.96 -16.81 31.65
C ALA A 264 18.65 -17.55 31.97
N TYR A 265 17.71 -17.62 31.03
CA TYR A 265 16.48 -18.40 31.18
C TYR A 265 16.66 -19.91 31.00
N LYS A 266 17.83 -20.36 30.51
CA LYS A 266 18.09 -21.79 30.35
C LYS A 266 18.20 -22.51 31.69
N SER A 267 18.73 -21.85 32.72
CA SER A 267 18.89 -22.45 34.05
C SER A 267 17.58 -22.57 34.84
N THR A 268 16.54 -21.82 34.45
CA THR A 268 15.23 -21.86 35.12
C THR A 268 14.30 -22.90 34.52
N ARG A 269 14.68 -23.55 33.41
CA ARG A 269 13.97 -24.73 32.90
C ARG A 269 14.20 -25.86 33.91
N THR A 270 13.16 -26.22 34.65
CA THR A 270 13.18 -27.38 35.54
C THR A 270 13.59 -28.61 34.73
N ILE A 271 14.30 -29.55 35.37
CA ILE A 271 14.81 -30.78 34.73
C ILE A 271 13.66 -31.56 34.05
N ASP A 272 12.43 -31.41 34.52
CA ASP A 272 11.23 -32.01 33.95
C ASP A 272 10.91 -31.50 32.53
N ASP A 273 11.21 -30.24 32.21
CA ASP A 273 11.09 -29.70 30.84
C ASP A 273 12.11 -30.34 29.88
N VAL A 274 13.30 -30.70 30.39
CA VAL A 274 14.35 -31.35 29.61
C VAL A 274 13.98 -32.81 29.33
N LYS A 275 13.40 -33.51 30.32
CA LYS A 275 12.88 -34.88 30.16
C LYS A 275 11.70 -34.95 29.19
N ASN A 276 10.80 -33.97 29.21
CA ASN A 276 9.68 -33.90 28.26
C ASN A 276 10.14 -33.55 26.83
N LYS A 277 11.18 -32.72 26.67
CA LYS A 277 11.74 -32.41 25.35
C LYS A 277 12.58 -33.54 24.75
N SER A 278 13.30 -34.32 25.55
CA SER A 278 14.02 -35.50 25.03
C SER A 278 13.06 -36.59 24.54
N ALA A 279 11.86 -36.69 25.12
CA ALA A 279 10.77 -37.53 24.61
C ALA A 279 10.14 -36.97 23.31
N ALA A 280 9.97 -35.65 23.20
CA ALA A 280 9.40 -35.01 22.01
C ALA A 280 10.37 -34.94 20.82
N SER A 281 11.69 -34.90 21.05
CA SER A 281 12.74 -34.87 20.03
C SER A 281 12.90 -36.19 19.27
N LYS A 282 12.36 -37.31 19.78
CA LYS A 282 12.26 -38.58 19.04
C LYS A 282 11.07 -38.64 18.08
N ARG A 283 10.35 -37.53 17.86
CA ARG A 283 9.38 -37.47 16.76
C ARG A 283 10.15 -37.36 15.45
N PRO A 284 9.93 -38.27 14.49
CA PRO A 284 10.66 -38.25 13.24
C PRO A 284 10.47 -36.91 12.50
N SER A 285 11.57 -36.39 11.96
CA SER A 285 11.74 -35.12 11.24
C SER A 285 10.72 -34.82 10.12
N TYR A 286 9.86 -35.76 9.74
CA TYR A 286 8.95 -35.65 8.60
C TYR A 286 7.52 -35.20 8.90
N MET A 287 7.12 -34.99 10.16
CA MET A 287 5.76 -34.51 10.48
C MET A 287 5.74 -32.99 10.67
N ARG A 288 5.76 -32.25 9.56
CA ARG A 288 5.40 -30.82 9.52
C ARG A 288 3.98 -30.70 10.10
N PRO A 289 3.69 -29.79 11.06
CA PRO A 289 2.33 -29.61 11.55
C PRO A 289 1.42 -29.31 10.37
N ALA A 290 0.30 -30.02 10.28
CA ALA A 290 -0.67 -29.86 9.21
C ALA A 290 -1.16 -28.40 9.21
N VAL A 291 -0.58 -27.60 8.32
CA VAL A 291 -1.07 -26.24 8.04
C VAL A 291 -2.51 -26.41 7.58
N THR A 292 -3.43 -25.75 8.26
CA THR A 292 -4.85 -25.86 7.90
C THR A 292 -5.02 -25.37 6.46
N LYS A 293 -5.86 -26.03 5.65
CA LYS A 293 -6.11 -25.63 4.24
C LYS A 293 -6.37 -24.11 4.12
N ASN A 294 -7.08 -23.54 5.09
CA ASN A 294 -7.42 -22.12 5.13
C ASN A 294 -6.18 -21.20 5.32
N GLU A 295 -5.18 -21.62 6.09
CA GLU A 295 -3.93 -20.85 6.23
C GLU A 295 -3.09 -20.91 4.96
N VAL A 296 -3.03 -22.08 4.30
CA VAL A 296 -2.33 -22.23 3.02
C VAL A 296 -3.00 -21.37 1.94
N GLU A 297 -4.32 -21.38 1.84
CA GLU A 297 -5.07 -20.56 0.87
C GLU A 297 -4.86 -19.06 1.11
N MET A 298 -4.91 -18.60 2.37
CA MET A 298 -4.66 -17.19 2.70
C MET A 298 -3.23 -16.76 2.40
N GLU A 299 -2.24 -17.62 2.67
CA GLU A 299 -0.85 -17.33 2.36
C GLU A 299 -0.60 -17.33 0.84
N GLN A 300 -1.25 -18.21 0.08
CA GLN A 300 -1.20 -18.21 -1.39
C GLN A 300 -1.84 -16.96 -1.99
N VAL A 301 -2.99 -16.51 -1.48
CA VAL A 301 -3.65 -15.26 -1.93
C VAL A 301 -2.75 -14.05 -1.68
N TRP A 302 -2.06 -14.03 -0.53
CA TRP A 302 -1.14 -12.95 -0.20
C TRP A 302 0.11 -12.95 -1.08
N LYS A 303 0.77 -14.10 -1.25
CA LYS A 303 1.92 -14.26 -2.17
C LYS A 303 1.56 -13.94 -3.62
N ALA A 304 0.36 -14.30 -4.09
CA ALA A 304 -0.13 -13.94 -5.42
C ALA A 304 -0.33 -12.41 -5.58
N ARG A 305 -0.70 -11.72 -4.51
CA ARG A 305 -0.85 -10.26 -4.49
C ARG A 305 0.50 -9.56 -4.48
N GLU A 306 1.49 -10.09 -3.76
CA GLU A 306 2.87 -9.59 -3.81
C GLU A 306 3.52 -9.80 -5.18
N ARG A 307 3.38 -10.98 -5.78
CA ARG A 307 3.88 -11.25 -7.14
C ARG A 307 3.29 -10.29 -8.18
N ARG A 308 2.00 -9.94 -8.07
CA ARG A 308 1.38 -8.93 -8.95
C ARG A 308 1.92 -7.53 -8.73
N ALA A 309 2.31 -7.19 -7.50
CA ALA A 309 2.94 -5.91 -7.21
C ALA A 309 4.37 -5.85 -7.76
N SER A 310 5.14 -6.94 -7.65
CA SER A 310 6.52 -7.01 -8.17
C SER A 310 6.60 -7.10 -9.71
N THR A 311 5.64 -7.76 -10.37
CA THR A 311 5.57 -7.72 -11.84
C THR A 311 5.23 -6.34 -12.36
N ASN A 312 4.42 -5.56 -11.62
CA ASN A 312 4.12 -4.18 -12.01
C ASN A 312 5.33 -3.26 -11.90
N THR A 313 6.23 -3.47 -10.93
CA THR A 313 7.47 -2.67 -10.82
C THR A 313 8.47 -2.99 -11.93
N VAL A 314 8.66 -4.28 -12.28
CA VAL A 314 9.57 -4.68 -13.37
C VAL A 314 9.06 -4.22 -14.75
N VAL A 315 7.74 -4.17 -14.96
CA VAL A 315 7.14 -3.61 -16.18
C VAL A 315 7.31 -2.09 -16.27
N VAL A 316 7.42 -1.38 -15.14
CA VAL A 316 7.71 0.06 -15.12
C VAL A 316 9.20 0.31 -15.41
N GLU A 317 10.11 -0.48 -14.86
CA GLU A 317 11.56 -0.32 -15.09
C GLU A 317 11.98 -0.61 -16.54
N ARG A 318 11.38 -1.60 -17.21
CA ARG A 318 11.66 -1.87 -18.64
C ARG A 318 11.07 -0.85 -19.61
N LYS A 319 10.01 -0.12 -19.23
CA LYS A 319 9.45 0.95 -20.06
C LYS A 319 10.30 2.21 -20.08
N ASN A 320 11.23 2.33 -19.13
CA ASN A 320 12.14 3.47 -19.02
C ASN A 320 13.42 3.32 -19.85
N SER A 321 13.56 2.28 -20.69
CA SER A 321 14.75 2.08 -21.55
C SER A 321 14.50 2.31 -23.05
N LEU A 322 13.32 2.80 -23.45
CA LEU A 322 13.12 3.34 -24.80
C LEU A 322 13.52 4.82 -24.75
N THR A 323 14.70 5.14 -25.28
CA THR A 323 15.07 6.53 -25.54
C THR A 323 14.31 6.97 -26.77
N TYR A 324 13.30 7.81 -26.60
CA TYR A 324 12.72 8.57 -27.70
C TYR A 324 13.79 9.54 -28.23
N THR A 325 13.65 9.95 -29.48
CA THR A 325 14.42 11.11 -29.94
C THR A 325 13.85 12.37 -29.27
N ASP A 326 14.70 13.34 -28.95
CA ASP A 326 14.29 14.62 -28.33
C ASP A 326 13.13 15.30 -29.10
N GLU A 327 13.04 15.05 -30.40
CA GLU A 327 11.97 15.57 -31.27
C GLU A 327 10.62 14.85 -31.06
N GLU A 328 10.62 13.53 -30.86
CA GLU A 328 9.41 12.76 -30.57
C GLU A 328 8.87 13.07 -29.18
N GLU A 329 9.74 13.26 -28.18
CA GLU A 329 9.31 13.69 -26.84
C GLU A 329 8.68 15.07 -26.86
N ARG A 330 9.27 15.98 -27.66
CA ARG A 330 8.73 17.32 -27.86
C ARG A 330 7.36 17.30 -28.55
N GLU A 331 7.19 16.49 -29.59
CA GLU A 331 5.91 16.37 -30.28
C GLU A 331 4.82 15.79 -29.37
N ILE A 332 5.14 14.77 -28.57
CA ILE A 332 4.21 14.19 -27.59
C ILE A 332 3.83 15.23 -26.52
N ALA A 333 4.79 16.00 -26.03
CA ALA A 333 4.54 17.05 -25.04
C ALA A 333 3.67 18.17 -25.60
N GLU A 334 3.94 18.66 -26.82
CA GLU A 334 3.13 19.69 -27.48
C GLU A 334 1.69 19.21 -27.73
N LEU A 335 1.50 17.96 -28.14
CA LEU A 335 0.17 17.36 -28.32
C LEU A 335 -0.58 17.17 -26.99
N ALA A 336 0.12 16.80 -25.91
CA ALA A 336 -0.48 16.65 -24.59
C ALA A 336 -0.91 18.00 -23.99
N VAL A 337 -0.08 19.04 -24.12
CA VAL A 337 -0.43 20.41 -23.69
C VAL A 337 -1.62 20.92 -24.50
N LYS A 338 -1.61 20.75 -25.82
CA LYS A 338 -2.71 21.16 -26.69
C LYS A 338 -4.03 20.46 -26.31
N ALA A 339 -3.99 19.16 -25.99
CA ALA A 339 -5.17 18.44 -25.52
C ALA A 339 -5.70 18.98 -24.18
N LEU A 340 -4.82 19.39 -23.26
CA LEU A 340 -5.20 19.96 -21.96
C LEU A 340 -5.77 21.38 -22.10
N GLU A 341 -5.17 22.22 -22.95
CA GLU A 341 -5.72 23.55 -23.25
C GLU A 341 -7.12 23.48 -23.87
N MET A 342 -7.37 22.49 -24.73
CA MET A 342 -8.69 22.23 -25.29
C MET A 342 -9.70 21.74 -24.23
N ILE A 343 -9.21 21.11 -23.15
CA ILE A 343 -10.04 20.63 -22.03
C ILE A 343 -10.41 21.78 -21.08
N ASP A 344 -9.47 22.68 -20.80
CA ASP A 344 -9.67 23.79 -19.86
C ASP A 344 -10.52 24.92 -20.46
N ASN A 345 -10.48 25.09 -21.78
CA ASN A 345 -11.42 25.93 -22.51
C ASN A 345 -12.77 25.20 -22.60
N THR A 346 -13.63 25.42 -21.61
CA THR A 346 -14.88 24.73 -21.23
C THR A 346 -15.93 24.32 -22.30
N ASP A 347 -15.68 24.48 -23.60
CA ASP A 347 -16.51 23.98 -24.70
C ASP A 347 -15.93 22.69 -25.31
N ILE A 348 -15.70 21.67 -24.47
CA ILE A 348 -15.36 20.34 -24.96
C ILE A 348 -16.64 19.70 -25.53
N ASN A 349 -16.89 19.93 -26.81
CA ASN A 349 -17.72 19.01 -27.57
C ASN A 349 -16.84 17.80 -27.94
N GLU A 350 -17.20 16.59 -27.48
CA GLU A 350 -16.50 15.35 -27.87
C GLU A 350 -16.45 15.21 -29.42
N ASP A 351 -17.32 15.90 -30.14
CA ASP A 351 -17.35 15.97 -31.60
C ASP A 351 -16.37 17.00 -32.21
N ASN A 352 -15.55 17.70 -31.42
CA ASN A 352 -14.55 18.62 -31.97
C ASN A 352 -13.48 17.83 -32.75
N PRO A 353 -13.37 18.03 -34.08
CA PRO A 353 -12.49 17.25 -34.94
C PRO A 353 -11.01 17.44 -34.59
N GLU A 354 -10.62 18.60 -34.07
CA GLU A 354 -9.24 18.89 -33.70
C GLU A 354 -8.85 18.17 -32.39
N PHE A 355 -9.78 18.04 -31.45
CA PHE A 355 -9.57 17.28 -30.22
C PHE A 355 -9.47 15.78 -30.52
N GLN A 356 -10.35 15.26 -31.39
CA GLN A 356 -10.31 13.87 -31.83
C GLN A 356 -9.02 13.52 -32.59
N GLU A 357 -8.53 14.43 -33.43
CA GLU A 357 -7.26 14.24 -34.13
C GLU A 357 -6.07 14.26 -33.16
N THR A 358 -6.09 15.14 -32.16
CA THR A 358 -5.05 15.20 -31.12
C THR A 358 -5.01 13.91 -30.28
N LEU A 359 -6.18 13.40 -29.88
CA LEU A 359 -6.28 12.10 -29.20
C LEU A 359 -5.86 10.93 -30.09
N ARG A 360 -6.16 10.99 -31.39
CA ARG A 360 -5.76 9.95 -32.35
C ARG A 360 -4.24 9.88 -32.49
N ARG A 361 -3.57 11.03 -32.56
CA ARG A 361 -2.10 11.12 -32.61
C ARG A 361 -1.46 10.61 -31.33
N LEU A 362 -1.95 11.03 -30.16
CA LEU A 362 -1.49 10.51 -28.87
C LEU A 362 -1.70 8.99 -28.75
N SER A 363 -2.82 8.47 -29.26
CA SER A 363 -3.09 7.04 -29.29
C SER A 363 -2.19 6.27 -30.27
N ALA A 364 -1.75 6.90 -31.36
CA ALA A 364 -0.82 6.30 -32.31
C ALA A 364 0.56 6.11 -31.67
N PHE A 365 1.06 7.12 -30.94
CA PHE A 365 2.29 7.01 -30.13
C PHE A 365 2.17 5.93 -29.03
N SER A 366 0.98 5.78 -28.42
CA SER A 366 0.77 4.69 -27.45
C SER A 366 0.77 3.30 -28.08
N SER A 367 0.45 3.19 -29.38
CA SER A 367 0.33 1.89 -30.07
C SER A 367 1.68 1.44 -30.63
N THR A 368 2.54 2.37 -31.05
CA THR A 368 3.94 2.06 -31.42
C THR A 368 4.74 1.50 -30.23
N LEU A 369 4.37 1.87 -28.99
CA LEU A 369 4.92 1.29 -27.77
C LEU A 369 4.53 -0.17 -27.50
N SER A 370 3.49 -0.69 -28.14
CA SER A 370 3.02 -2.07 -27.92
C SER A 370 3.53 -3.09 -28.94
N ASP A 371 4.05 -2.65 -30.09
CA ASP A 371 4.48 -3.54 -31.19
C ASP A 371 5.97 -3.95 -31.12
N THR A 372 6.74 -3.50 -30.14
CA THR A 372 8.17 -3.86 -29.99
C THR A 372 8.42 -5.08 -29.10
N SER A 373 7.41 -5.90 -28.81
CA SER A 373 7.51 -7.01 -27.85
C SER A 373 8.00 -8.36 -28.41
N ASP A 374 8.35 -8.47 -29.69
CA ASP A 374 8.75 -9.74 -30.35
C ASP A 374 10.25 -9.82 -30.66
N TYR A 375 11.12 -9.45 -29.71
CA TYR A 375 12.55 -9.79 -29.79
C TYR A 375 12.84 -11.05 -28.94
N ASP A 376 13.23 -12.12 -29.63
CA ASP A 376 13.66 -13.41 -29.07
C ASP A 376 14.86 -13.24 -28.11
N LEU A 377 14.70 -13.72 -26.87
CA LEU A 377 15.65 -13.61 -25.76
C LEU A 377 16.37 -14.95 -25.49
N ASP A 378 17.10 -15.47 -26.48
CA ASP A 378 17.80 -16.76 -26.31
C ASP A 378 19.32 -16.66 -26.00
N ASP A 379 19.96 -15.48 -26.02
CA ASP A 379 21.42 -15.39 -25.80
C ASP A 379 21.85 -14.31 -24.79
N ILE A 380 21.65 -14.56 -23.48
CA ILE A 380 22.40 -13.83 -22.44
C ILE A 380 23.09 -14.84 -21.51
N ASP A 381 24.37 -15.07 -21.80
CA ASP A 381 25.31 -15.86 -21.04
C ASP A 381 25.50 -15.31 -19.61
N SER A 382 25.35 -16.18 -18.62
CA SER A 382 25.31 -15.83 -17.20
C SER A 382 26.67 -15.79 -16.49
N ASN A 383 27.78 -15.69 -17.23
CA ASN A 383 29.13 -15.80 -16.66
C ASN A 383 30.00 -14.58 -16.97
N SER A 384 29.85 -13.49 -16.21
CA SER A 384 30.94 -12.52 -15.96
C SER A 384 30.52 -11.44 -14.96
N ILE A 385 30.60 -11.72 -13.66
CA ILE A 385 30.88 -10.67 -12.66
C ILE A 385 31.95 -11.22 -11.72
N GLY A 386 33.19 -10.91 -12.07
CA GLY A 386 34.37 -11.08 -11.23
C GLY A 386 34.50 -9.95 -10.21
N SER A 387 35.19 -10.32 -9.13
CA SER A 387 35.83 -9.54 -8.08
C SER A 387 36.42 -8.18 -8.48
N GLU A 388 36.27 -7.19 -7.59
CA GLU A 388 37.34 -6.39 -6.96
C GLU A 388 36.79 -5.04 -6.48
N SER A 389 36.93 -4.78 -5.18
CA SER A 389 37.34 -3.44 -4.71
C SER A 389 37.71 -3.54 -3.23
N ASP A 390 39.02 -3.62 -3.00
CA ASP A 390 39.66 -3.21 -1.77
C ASP A 390 39.35 -1.73 -1.51
N TYR A 391 38.85 -1.42 -0.31
CA TYR A 391 38.93 -0.08 0.24
C TYR A 391 39.42 -0.18 1.68
N ASP A 392 40.74 0.00 1.81
CA ASP A 392 41.37 0.56 2.99
C ASP A 392 40.75 1.94 3.26
N CYS A 393 40.31 2.18 4.49
CA CYS A 393 40.06 3.54 4.97
C CYS A 393 40.63 3.69 6.38
N GLU A 394 41.68 4.49 6.41
CA GLU A 394 42.52 4.87 7.53
C GLU A 394 41.76 5.59 8.66
N ASP A 395 42.28 5.38 9.87
CA ASP A 395 42.48 6.35 10.96
C ASP A 395 41.61 7.61 11.03
N TYR A 396 40.83 7.70 12.11
CA TYR A 396 40.49 8.99 12.73
C TYR A 396 40.97 9.03 14.19
N PRO A 397 41.68 10.09 14.61
CA PRO A 397 42.20 10.21 15.97
C PRO A 397 41.15 10.81 16.94
N ILE A 398 41.12 10.19 18.13
CA ILE A 398 40.70 10.61 19.50
C ILE A 398 39.51 11.56 19.63
#